data_AF-A0A7S3B0H1-F1
#
_entry.id   AF-A0A7S3B0H1-F1
#
_cell.length_a   1.000
_cell.length_b   1.000
_cell.length_c   1.000
_cell.angle_alpha   90.00
_cell.angle_beta   90.00
_cell.angle_gamma   90.00
#
_symmetry.space_group_name_H-M   'P 1'
#
loop_
_entity.id
_entity.type
_entity.pdbx_description
1 polymer ?
#
loop_
_entity_poly.entity_id
_entity_poly.type
_entity_poly.pdbx_seq_one_letter_code
_entity_poly.pdbx_strand_id
1 'polypeptide(L)'
;MRKGQHDTLVQHAHLVSAEFIRTAALWPELWQAALEDASRAYFGKRDANAMLAILEPCHQMMQRGPATLSEITFQQCFGRQLDEAYAWGERYKDTQDPEHINAAWELYYHAFKRIAKQVSRITKLELSSVSPALLSASSLELAVPGTYQPDAPLVRINRFNPTMAVIVSKQRPRKFTMSGDDGR
;
A
#
# COMPACT_ATOMS: atom_id res chain seq x y z
N MET A 1 -29.34 20.80 -17.65
CA MET A 1 -28.39 20.19 -16.69
C MET A 1 -26.98 20.46 -17.21
N ARG A 2 -26.14 21.21 -16.49
CA ARG A 2 -24.79 21.59 -16.95
C ARG A 2 -23.81 20.43 -16.70
N LYS A 3 -23.43 19.71 -17.76
CA LYS A 3 -22.25 18.83 -17.76
C LYS A 3 -21.00 19.70 -17.55
N GLY A 4 -20.16 19.37 -16.57
CA GLY A 4 -18.84 19.99 -16.36
C GLY A 4 -18.67 20.88 -15.12
N GLN A 5 -19.70 21.07 -14.29
CA GLN A 5 -19.66 22.06 -13.20
C GLN A 5 -18.90 21.62 -11.94
N HIS A 6 -18.48 20.35 -11.85
CA HIS A 6 -17.76 19.78 -10.70
C HIS A 6 -16.57 18.90 -11.09
N ASP A 7 -16.05 19.06 -12.32
CA ASP A 7 -14.97 18.19 -12.82
C ASP A 7 -13.71 18.32 -11.95
N THR A 8 -13.39 19.53 -11.49
CA THR A 8 -12.29 19.81 -10.56
C THR A 8 -12.49 19.13 -9.20
N LEU A 9 -13.67 19.26 -8.59
CA LEU A 9 -14.00 18.60 -7.33
C LEU A 9 -13.87 17.07 -7.44
N VAL A 10 -14.38 16.48 -8.53
CA VAL A 10 -14.31 15.05 -8.79
C VAL A 10 -12.87 14.60 -8.97
N GLN A 11 -12.06 15.35 -9.73
CA GLN A 11 -10.63 15.08 -9.90
C GLN A 11 -9.86 15.13 -8.57
N HIS A 12 -10.11 16.16 -7.75
CA HIS A 12 -9.53 16.27 -6.41
C HIS A 12 -9.95 15.08 -5.52
N ALA A 13 -11.23 14.71 -5.54
CA ALA A 13 -11.74 13.57 -4.79
C ALA A 13 -11.03 12.26 -5.19
N HIS A 14 -10.88 12.04 -6.50
CA HIS A 14 -10.18 10.87 -7.01
C HIS A 14 -8.71 10.84 -6.60
N LEU A 15 -7.99 11.97 -6.73
CA LEU A 15 -6.59 12.07 -6.31
C LEU A 15 -6.44 11.75 -4.82
N VAL A 16 -7.21 12.42 -3.97
CA VAL A 16 -7.11 12.24 -2.50
C VAL A 16 -7.49 10.81 -2.11
N SER A 17 -8.56 10.27 -2.67
CA SER A 17 -9.00 8.90 -2.38
C SER A 17 -7.96 7.86 -2.80
N ALA A 18 -7.41 7.97 -4.02
CA ALA A 18 -6.42 7.02 -4.52
C ALA A 18 -5.16 7.04 -3.65
N GLU A 19 -4.68 8.22 -3.26
CA GLU A 19 -3.46 8.35 -2.48
C GLU A 19 -3.67 8.01 -0.99
N PHE A 20 -4.87 8.22 -0.44
CA PHE A 20 -5.24 7.71 0.88
C PHE A 20 -5.22 6.18 0.91
N ILE A 21 -5.76 5.53 -0.12
CA ILE A 21 -5.71 4.06 -0.24
C ILE A 21 -4.25 3.58 -0.32
N ARG A 22 -3.43 4.21 -1.18
CA ARG A 22 -2.00 3.87 -1.34
C ARG A 22 -1.22 3.98 -0.03
N THR A 23 -1.47 5.05 0.74
CA THR A 23 -0.75 5.33 1.98
C THR A 23 -1.31 4.58 3.20
N ALA A 24 -2.53 4.03 3.11
CA ALA A 24 -3.16 3.24 4.15
C ALA A 24 -2.47 1.88 4.39
N ALA A 25 -1.88 1.28 3.35
CA ALA A 25 -1.07 0.08 3.47
C ALA A 25 0.05 0.09 2.42
N LEU A 26 1.30 0.15 2.89
CA LEU A 26 2.47 0.17 2.00
C LEU A 26 2.78 -1.24 1.49
N TRP A 27 3.51 -1.33 0.37
CA TRP A 27 3.97 -2.61 -0.17
C TRP A 27 4.63 -3.55 0.87
N PRO A 28 5.54 -3.09 1.75
CA PRO A 28 6.09 -3.95 2.80
C PRO A 28 5.03 -4.57 3.72
N GLU A 29 3.99 -3.82 4.10
CA GLU A 29 2.95 -4.33 4.99
C GLU A 29 2.01 -5.30 4.27
N LEU A 30 1.67 -5.01 3.02
CA LEU A 30 0.88 -5.91 2.17
C LEU A 30 1.61 -7.25 1.98
N TRP A 31 2.90 -7.19 1.64
CA TRP A 31 3.74 -8.37 1.51
C TRP A 31 3.89 -9.13 2.83
N GLN A 32 4.10 -8.44 3.95
CA GLN A 32 4.17 -9.11 5.25
C GLN A 32 2.88 -9.88 5.56
N ALA A 33 1.73 -9.22 5.42
CA ALA A 33 0.44 -9.83 5.70
C ALA A 33 0.15 -11.03 4.78
N ALA A 34 0.39 -10.87 3.47
CA ALA A 34 0.19 -11.95 2.50
C ALA A 34 1.11 -13.14 2.77
N LEU A 35 2.39 -12.91 3.12
CA LEU A 35 3.33 -13.97 3.46
C LEU A 35 2.95 -14.70 4.76
N GLU A 36 2.42 -13.99 5.75
CA GLU A 36 1.86 -14.62 6.96
C GLU A 36 0.68 -15.52 6.62
N ASP A 37 -0.27 -15.06 5.80
CA ASP A 37 -1.45 -15.84 5.44
C ASP A 37 -1.11 -17.03 4.51
N ALA A 38 -0.20 -16.82 3.57
CA ALA A 38 0.35 -17.86 2.71
C ALA A 38 1.04 -18.97 3.53
N SER A 39 1.79 -18.61 4.58
CA SER A 39 2.42 -19.58 5.48
C SER A 39 1.40 -20.49 6.18
N ARG A 40 0.23 -19.94 6.57
CA ARG A 40 -0.85 -20.71 7.20
C ARG A 40 -1.48 -21.69 6.22
N ALA A 41 -1.63 -21.30 4.96
CA ALA A 41 -2.11 -22.20 3.91
C ALA A 41 -1.11 -23.34 3.66
N TYR A 42 0.17 -23.01 3.51
CA TYR A 42 1.20 -24.00 3.19
C TYR A 42 1.46 -24.99 4.32
N PHE A 43 1.78 -24.52 5.53
CA PHE A 43 2.11 -25.44 6.63
C PHE A 43 0.89 -25.96 7.40
N GLY A 44 -0.13 -25.12 7.54
CA GLY A 44 -1.33 -25.47 8.31
C GLY A 44 -2.27 -26.40 7.54
N LYS A 45 -2.49 -26.12 6.25
CA LYS A 45 -3.43 -26.86 5.40
C LYS A 45 -2.75 -27.78 4.38
N ARG A 46 -1.42 -27.72 4.26
CA ARG A 46 -0.64 -28.45 3.24
C ARG A 46 -1.07 -28.10 1.81
N ASP A 47 -1.44 -26.84 1.60
CA ASP A 47 -1.98 -26.36 0.33
C ASP A 47 -1.04 -25.32 -0.31
N ALA A 48 -0.18 -25.82 -1.20
CA ALA A 48 0.76 -25.01 -1.97
C ALA A 48 0.05 -24.11 -3.00
N ASN A 49 -1.02 -24.59 -3.62
CA ASN A 49 -1.76 -23.82 -4.62
C ASN A 49 -2.47 -22.63 -3.96
N ALA A 50 -3.09 -22.84 -2.80
CA ALA A 50 -3.67 -21.75 -2.01
C ALA A 50 -2.60 -20.76 -1.54
N MET A 51 -1.42 -21.23 -1.12
CA MET A 51 -0.29 -20.36 -0.77
C MET A 51 0.08 -19.44 -1.95
N LEU A 52 0.28 -19.99 -3.15
CA LEU A 52 0.62 -19.21 -4.34
C LEU A 52 -0.51 -18.23 -4.72
N ALA A 53 -1.77 -18.66 -4.63
CA ALA A 53 -2.92 -17.82 -4.93
C ALA A 53 -3.06 -16.62 -3.97
N ILE A 54 -2.66 -16.77 -2.70
CA ILE A 54 -2.62 -15.65 -1.73
C ILE A 54 -1.55 -14.63 -2.10
N LEU A 55 -0.41 -15.07 -2.64
CA LEU A 55 0.73 -14.20 -2.99
C LEU A 55 0.58 -13.54 -4.37
N GLU A 56 -0.22 -14.14 -5.25
CA GLU A 56 -0.47 -13.68 -6.62
C GLU A 56 -0.84 -12.18 -6.71
N PRO A 57 -1.78 -11.63 -5.91
CA PRO A 57 -2.13 -10.21 -6.01
C PRO A 57 -0.96 -9.28 -5.66
N CYS A 58 -0.05 -9.70 -4.77
CA CYS A 58 1.14 -8.92 -4.42
C CYS A 58 2.15 -8.88 -5.57
N HIS A 59 2.32 -9.98 -6.30
CA HIS A 59 3.14 -10.00 -7.53
C HIS A 59 2.53 -9.12 -8.61
N GLN A 60 1.22 -9.23 -8.86
CA GLN A 60 0.52 -8.37 -9.82
C GLN A 60 0.64 -6.89 -9.48
N MET A 61 0.57 -6.54 -8.19
CA MET A 61 0.81 -5.18 -7.72
C MET A 61 2.22 -4.69 -8.09
N MET A 62 3.26 -5.50 -7.92
CA MET A 62 4.63 -5.13 -8.28
C MET A 62 4.85 -5.07 -9.79
N GLN A 63 4.22 -5.95 -10.56
CA GLN A 63 4.29 -5.97 -12.03
C GLN A 63 3.71 -4.70 -12.68
N ARG A 64 2.73 -4.06 -12.03
CA ARG A 64 2.21 -2.75 -12.48
C ARG A 64 3.24 -1.63 -12.39
N GLY A 65 4.33 -1.86 -11.66
CA GLY A 65 5.44 -0.93 -11.49
C GLY A 65 5.26 0.01 -10.28
N PRO A 66 6.36 0.60 -9.81
CA PRO A 66 6.36 1.45 -8.65
C PRO A 66 5.98 2.89 -9.04
N ALA A 67 5.11 3.53 -8.26
CA ALA A 67 4.67 4.90 -8.47
C ALA A 67 5.30 5.91 -7.50
N THR A 68 5.87 5.43 -6.38
CA THR A 68 6.43 6.28 -5.32
C THR A 68 7.86 5.88 -4.98
N LEU A 69 8.62 6.78 -4.36
CA LEU A 69 10.00 6.47 -3.94
C LEU A 69 10.06 5.28 -2.98
N SER A 70 9.07 5.15 -2.09
CA SER A 70 8.94 3.99 -1.21
C SER A 70 8.75 2.69 -1.98
N GLU A 71 7.93 2.69 -3.04
CA GLU A 71 7.69 1.52 -3.90
C GLU A 71 8.93 1.18 -4.74
N ILE A 72 9.61 2.19 -5.30
CA ILE A 72 10.89 2.03 -6.01
C ILE A 72 11.92 1.35 -5.10
N THR A 73 12.07 1.86 -3.88
CA THR A 73 13.00 1.32 -2.90
C THR A 73 12.66 -0.13 -2.57
N PHE A 74 11.37 -0.45 -2.37
CA PHE A 74 10.95 -1.82 -2.11
C PHE A 74 11.31 -2.76 -3.27
N GLN A 75 11.00 -2.36 -4.51
CA GLN A 75 11.29 -3.16 -5.69
C GLN A 75 12.79 -3.38 -5.89
N GLN A 76 13.62 -2.36 -5.64
CA GLN A 76 15.08 -2.50 -5.68
C GLN A 76 15.59 -3.47 -4.59
N CYS A 77 14.99 -3.47 -3.41
CA CYS A 77 15.44 -4.30 -2.27
C CYS A 77 14.99 -5.77 -2.33
N PHE A 78 13.82 -6.04 -2.91
CA PHE A 78 13.15 -7.34 -2.83
C PHE A 78 12.67 -7.89 -4.18
N GLY A 79 12.54 -7.07 -5.22
CA GLY A 79 11.92 -7.45 -6.50
C GLY A 79 12.52 -8.70 -7.11
N ARG A 80 13.85 -8.72 -7.31
CA ARG A 80 14.55 -9.90 -7.87
C ARG A 80 14.26 -11.18 -7.10
N GLN A 81 14.29 -11.13 -5.77
CA GLN A 81 14.07 -12.30 -4.92
C GLN A 81 12.62 -12.78 -5.00
N LEU A 82 11.66 -11.86 -5.04
CA LEU A 82 10.24 -12.17 -5.14
C LEU A 82 9.88 -12.71 -6.54
N ASP A 83 10.47 -12.16 -7.59
CA ASP A 83 10.29 -12.63 -8.97
C ASP A 83 10.85 -14.05 -9.15
N GLU A 84 12.01 -14.35 -8.54
CA GLU A 84 12.58 -15.69 -8.55
C GLU A 84 11.70 -16.69 -7.78
N ALA A 85 11.18 -16.30 -6.61
CA ALA A 85 10.24 -17.11 -5.86
C ALA A 85 8.95 -17.38 -6.66
N TYR A 86 8.47 -16.37 -7.39
CA TYR A 86 7.30 -16.49 -8.27
C TYR A 86 7.55 -17.48 -9.40
N ALA A 87 8.70 -17.40 -10.08
CA ALA A 87 9.05 -18.30 -11.16
C ALA A 87 9.11 -19.78 -10.72
N TRP A 88 9.60 -20.04 -9.50
CA TRP A 88 9.55 -21.38 -8.91
C TRP A 88 8.11 -21.83 -8.61
N GLY A 89 7.26 -20.92 -8.14
CA GLY A 89 5.83 -21.17 -7.95
C GLY A 89 5.12 -21.54 -9.25
N GLU A 90 5.40 -20.83 -10.35
CA GLU A 90 4.83 -21.15 -11.67
C GLU A 90 5.29 -22.52 -12.16
N ARG A 91 6.58 -22.84 -12.02
CA ARG A 91 7.08 -24.19 -12.36
C ARG A 91 6.41 -25.28 -11.54
N TYR A 92 6.15 -25.02 -10.25
CA TYR A 92 5.42 -25.96 -9.41
C TYR A 92 3.99 -26.18 -9.94
N LYS A 93 3.28 -25.14 -10.38
CA LYS A 93 1.93 -25.28 -10.96
C LYS A 93 1.93 -26.25 -12.15
N ASP A 94 2.95 -26.18 -13.01
CA ASP A 94 3.07 -27.05 -14.19
C ASP A 94 3.53 -28.48 -13.86
N THR A 95 4.48 -28.63 -12.93
CA THR A 95 5.18 -29.91 -12.68
C THR A 95 4.64 -30.69 -11.50
N GLN A 96 4.01 -30.00 -10.54
CA GLN A 96 3.65 -30.52 -9.22
C GLN A 96 4.85 -31.06 -8.41
N ASP A 97 6.08 -30.67 -8.76
CA ASP A 97 7.32 -31.12 -8.10
C ASP A 97 7.51 -30.43 -6.73
N PRO A 98 7.53 -31.16 -5.61
CA PRO A 98 7.77 -30.60 -4.28
C PRO A 98 9.06 -29.77 -4.15
N GLU A 99 10.10 -30.08 -4.92
CA GLU A 99 11.35 -29.32 -4.86
C GLU A 99 11.19 -27.88 -5.37
N HIS A 100 10.33 -27.67 -6.37
CA HIS A 100 10.03 -26.33 -6.90
C HIS A 100 9.31 -25.46 -5.87
N ILE A 101 8.31 -26.00 -5.16
CA ILE A 101 7.60 -25.23 -4.14
C ILE A 101 8.46 -24.98 -2.90
N ASN A 102 9.34 -25.93 -2.53
CA ASN A 102 10.30 -25.73 -1.46
C ASN A 102 11.28 -24.60 -1.79
N ALA A 103 11.81 -24.56 -3.02
CA ALA A 103 12.68 -23.48 -3.49
C ALA A 103 11.97 -22.11 -3.46
N ALA A 104 10.72 -22.05 -3.92
CA ALA A 104 9.90 -20.82 -3.84
C ALA A 104 9.72 -20.37 -2.38
N TRP A 105 9.37 -21.30 -1.48
CA TRP A 105 9.12 -21.00 -0.09
C TRP A 105 10.35 -20.46 0.64
N GLU A 106 11.53 -21.05 0.43
CA GLU A 106 12.77 -20.54 1.04
C GLU A 106 13.01 -19.07 0.68
N LEU A 107 12.86 -18.72 -0.59
CA LEU A 107 12.98 -17.34 -1.06
C LEU A 107 11.92 -16.43 -0.41
N TYR A 108 10.66 -16.85 -0.35
CA TYR A 108 9.61 -16.09 0.33
C TYR A 108 9.86 -15.91 1.82
N TYR A 109 10.33 -16.95 2.51
CA TYR A 109 10.61 -16.90 3.94
C TYR A 109 11.77 -15.95 4.26
N HIS A 110 12.82 -15.95 3.43
CA HIS A 110 13.92 -15.00 3.57
C HIS A 110 13.46 -13.55 3.34
N ALA A 111 12.58 -13.30 2.36
CA ALA A 111 11.98 -12.00 2.13
C ALA A 111 11.11 -11.58 3.32
N PHE A 112 10.25 -12.47 3.81
CA PHE A 112 9.35 -12.25 4.95
C PHE A 112 10.11 -11.73 6.18
N LYS A 113 11.18 -12.41 6.60
CA LYS A 113 11.97 -12.00 7.77
C LYS A 113 12.52 -10.58 7.65
N ARG A 114 13.01 -10.22 6.47
CA ARG A 114 13.56 -8.88 6.19
C ARG A 114 12.45 -7.83 6.17
N ILE A 115 11.35 -8.12 5.49
CA ILE A 115 10.18 -7.24 5.38
C ILE A 115 9.55 -7.00 6.75
N ALA A 116 9.28 -8.04 7.54
CA ALA A 116 8.70 -7.92 8.88
C ALA A 116 9.57 -7.03 9.81
N LYS A 117 10.90 -7.15 9.72
CA LYS A 117 11.84 -6.28 10.45
C LYS A 117 11.81 -4.83 9.97
N GLN A 118 11.64 -4.60 8.67
CA GLN A 118 11.48 -3.24 8.13
C GLN A 118 10.15 -2.65 8.60
N VAL A 119 9.06 -3.39 8.46
CA VAL A 119 7.71 -2.98 8.84
C VAL A 119 7.66 -2.60 10.31
N SER A 120 8.21 -3.40 11.24
CA SER A 120 8.19 -3.06 12.68
C SER A 120 8.88 -1.73 13.05
N ARG A 121 9.76 -1.21 12.20
CA ARG A 121 10.47 0.07 12.41
C ARG A 121 9.72 1.29 11.88
N ILE A 122 8.67 1.11 11.08
CA ILE A 122 7.91 2.21 10.47
C ILE A 122 6.99 2.86 11.52
N THR A 123 7.43 3.97 12.10
CA THR A 123 6.63 4.76 13.07
C THR A 123 6.13 6.07 12.48
N LYS A 124 6.71 6.50 11.36
CA LYS A 124 6.42 7.77 10.69
C LYS A 124 6.62 7.60 9.19
N LEU A 125 5.79 8.27 8.40
CA LEU A 125 5.85 8.30 6.94
C LEU A 125 6.02 9.76 6.47
N GLU A 126 6.91 9.96 5.51
CA GLU A 126 7.11 11.24 4.84
C GLU A 126 6.35 11.22 3.50
N LEU A 127 5.41 12.14 3.28
CA LEU A 127 4.60 12.18 2.06
C LEU A 127 5.47 12.32 0.81
N SER A 128 6.62 12.99 0.89
CA SER A 128 7.59 13.05 -0.22
C SER A 128 8.01 11.66 -0.72
N SER A 129 7.98 10.65 0.14
CA SER A 129 8.38 9.27 -0.18
C SER A 129 7.19 8.37 -0.52
N VAL A 130 6.03 8.57 0.10
CA VAL A 130 4.87 7.66 -0.01
C VAL A 130 3.69 8.23 -0.80
N SER A 131 3.62 9.54 -1.00
CA SER A 131 2.62 10.22 -1.83
C SER A 131 3.03 11.67 -2.15
N PRO A 132 3.89 11.87 -3.17
CA PRO A 132 4.23 13.21 -3.65
C PRO A 132 3.01 14.01 -4.11
N ALA A 133 1.98 13.32 -4.61
CA ALA A 133 0.73 13.92 -5.04
C ALA A 133 0.00 14.61 -3.88
N LEU A 134 -0.19 13.93 -2.73
CA LEU A 134 -0.78 14.57 -1.54
C LEU A 134 0.10 15.69 -1.00
N LEU A 135 1.44 15.56 -1.06
CA LEU A 135 2.33 16.63 -0.63
C LEU A 135 2.16 17.89 -1.49
N SER A 136 1.97 17.73 -2.80
CA SER A 136 1.78 18.85 -3.74
C SER A 136 0.36 19.41 -3.75
N ALA A 137 -0.62 18.62 -3.28
CA ALA A 137 -2.02 18.99 -3.27
C ALA A 137 -2.25 20.17 -2.31
N SER A 138 -2.72 21.28 -2.87
CA SER A 138 -3.01 22.49 -2.11
C SER A 138 -4.28 23.18 -2.62
N SER A 139 -4.94 23.92 -1.73
CA SER A 139 -6.16 24.69 -2.01
C SER A 139 -7.23 23.90 -2.78
N LEU A 140 -7.56 22.70 -2.29
CA LEU A 140 -8.51 21.78 -2.94
C LEU A 140 -9.95 22.30 -2.81
N GLU A 141 -10.82 21.88 -3.73
CA GLU A 141 -12.27 22.13 -3.61
C GLU A 141 -12.96 21.21 -2.59
N LEU A 142 -12.26 20.17 -2.12
CA LEU A 142 -12.74 19.22 -1.14
C LEU A 142 -12.87 19.84 0.24
N ALA A 143 -13.98 19.55 0.93
CA ALA A 143 -14.13 19.86 2.34
C ALA A 143 -13.10 19.09 3.18
N VAL A 144 -12.65 19.69 4.28
CA VAL A 144 -11.98 18.92 5.35
C VAL A 144 -12.98 17.88 5.88
N PRO A 145 -12.62 16.59 5.95
CA PRO A 145 -13.55 15.56 6.42
C PRO A 145 -14.10 15.88 7.82
N GLY A 146 -15.42 15.84 7.97
CA GLY A 146 -16.10 16.13 9.24
C GLY A 146 -16.42 17.61 9.51
N THR A 147 -16.04 18.55 8.63
CA THR A 147 -16.35 19.98 8.80
C THR A 147 -17.55 20.46 7.99
N TYR A 148 -18.06 19.66 7.03
CA TYR A 148 -19.20 20.04 6.21
C TYR A 148 -20.47 20.22 7.04
N GLN A 149 -21.07 21.40 6.97
CA GLN A 149 -22.37 21.73 7.55
C GLN A 149 -23.19 22.49 6.49
N PRO A 150 -24.47 22.13 6.24
CA PRO A 150 -25.28 22.76 5.19
C PRO A 150 -25.39 24.29 5.32
N ASP A 151 -25.44 24.80 6.55
CA ASP A 151 -25.68 26.22 6.86
C ASP A 151 -24.41 27.00 7.21
N ALA A 152 -23.22 26.40 7.08
CA ALA A 152 -21.95 27.05 7.39
C ALA A 152 -21.04 27.15 6.15
N PRO A 153 -20.10 28.12 6.12
CA PRO A 153 -19.09 28.18 5.07
C PRO A 153 -18.29 26.87 4.98
N LEU A 154 -18.07 26.40 3.76
CA LEU A 154 -17.29 25.20 3.50
C LEU A 154 -15.82 25.42 3.87
N VAL A 155 -15.32 24.67 4.86
CA VAL A 155 -13.89 24.63 5.17
C VAL A 155 -13.22 23.61 4.26
N ARG A 156 -12.37 24.09 3.35
CA ARG A 156 -11.72 23.25 2.33
C ARG A 156 -10.32 22.84 2.74
N ILE A 157 -9.86 21.71 2.20
CA ILE A 157 -8.50 21.23 2.43
C ILE A 157 -7.52 22.18 1.77
N ASN A 158 -6.74 22.91 2.57
CA ASN A 158 -5.69 23.80 2.08
C ASN A 158 -4.39 23.04 1.79
N ARG A 159 -4.00 22.07 2.62
CA ARG A 159 -2.82 21.20 2.40
C ARG A 159 -2.80 20.04 3.39
N PHE A 160 -2.04 19.00 3.06
CA PHE A 160 -1.72 17.90 3.96
C PHE A 160 -0.44 18.17 4.74
N ASN A 161 -0.35 17.66 5.97
CA ASN A 161 0.90 17.68 6.72
C ASN A 161 1.93 16.82 5.98
N PRO A 162 3.17 17.30 5.75
CA PRO A 162 4.20 16.54 5.05
C PRO A 162 4.52 15.17 5.69
N THR A 163 4.09 14.97 6.93
CA THR A 163 4.39 13.78 7.71
C THR A 163 3.15 13.14 8.31
N MET A 164 3.14 11.81 8.36
CA MET A 164 2.08 11.01 8.97
C MET A 164 2.66 10.12 10.05
N ALA A 165 2.04 10.10 11.23
CA ALA A 165 2.41 9.16 12.27
C ALA A 165 1.72 7.80 12.02
N VAL A 166 2.42 6.70 12.28
CA VAL A 166 1.87 5.35 12.25
C VAL A 166 1.63 4.91 13.69
N ILE A 167 0.37 4.66 14.04
CA ILE A 167 0.01 4.23 15.39
C ILE A 167 0.41 2.76 15.55
N VAL A 168 1.32 2.47 16.48
CA VAL A 168 1.84 1.11 16.69
C VAL A 168 0.74 0.23 17.30
N SER A 169 0.06 -0.53 16.44
CA SER A 169 -0.96 -1.51 16.77
C SER A 169 -1.01 -2.59 15.68
N LYS A 170 -1.86 -3.63 15.83
CA LYS A 170 -2.01 -4.66 14.80
C LYS A 170 -2.44 -4.08 13.44
N GLN A 171 -3.34 -3.10 13.45
CA GLN A 171 -3.89 -2.48 12.24
C GLN A 171 -3.03 -1.33 11.71
N ARG A 172 -2.10 -0.82 12.53
CA ARG A 172 -1.16 0.27 12.16
C ARG A 172 -1.83 1.48 11.49
N PRO A 173 -2.92 2.04 12.04
CA PRO A 173 -3.61 3.13 11.37
C PRO A 173 -2.72 4.37 11.24
N ARG A 174 -2.93 5.13 10.16
CA ARG A 174 -2.19 6.35 9.85
C ARG A 174 -2.93 7.53 10.46
N LYS A 175 -2.21 8.34 11.24
CA LYS A 175 -2.69 9.62 11.71
C LYS A 175 -2.40 10.68 10.65
N PHE A 176 -3.42 10.97 9.83
CA PHE A 176 -3.39 12.08 8.89
C PHE A 176 -3.71 13.39 9.59
N THR A 177 -2.98 14.43 9.22
CA THR A 177 -3.26 15.81 9.61
C THR A 177 -3.30 16.65 8.34
N MET A 178 -4.28 17.54 8.23
CA MET A 178 -4.42 18.49 7.14
C MET A 178 -4.88 19.82 7.71
N SER A 179 -4.58 20.92 7.02
CA SER A 179 -5.07 22.25 7.42
C SER A 179 -6.20 22.69 6.50
N GLY A 180 -7.22 23.32 7.07
CA GLY A 180 -8.28 24.01 6.38
C GLY A 180 -7.84 25.36 5.78
N ASP A 181 -8.65 25.90 4.89
CA ASP A 181 -8.54 27.28 4.38
C ASP A 181 -9.00 28.33 5.42
N ASP A 182 -9.66 27.89 6.49
CA ASP A 182 -9.96 28.66 7.70
C ASP A 182 -8.75 28.83 8.66
N GLY A 183 -7.60 28.25 8.30
CA GLY A 183 -6.36 28.32 9.06
C GLY A 183 -6.23 27.33 10.21
N ARG A 184 -7.17 26.37 10.35
CA ARG A 184 -7.16 25.34 11.39
C ARG A 184 -6.64 23.99 10.92
#